data_AF-A0A6L9IYZ3-F1
#
_entry.id   AF-A0A6L9IYZ3-F1
#
_cell.length_a   1.000
_cell.length_b   1.000
_cell.length_c   1.000
_cell.angle_alpha   90.00
_cell.angle_beta   90.00
_cell.angle_gamma   90.00
#
_symmetry.space_group_name_H-M   'P 1'
#
loop_
_entity.id
_entity.type
_entity.pdbx_description
1 polymer ?
#
loop_
_entity_poly.entity_id
_entity_poly.type
_entity_poly.pdbx_seq_one_letter_code
_entity_poly.pdbx_strand_id
1 'polypeptide(L)'
;MTANAIVLVSNGLTLALGLGLLLLVLWHDATSEANRYFSLFLLMVMVWASGSLLGRAAAFVNAGENALQTGLRLLDSGFMGASISLYVYSAVITGYQGRLLRVSTLAVLVTLFAYQLFLLFTGIERAYDISDDGILIYGFDRPSMVTYLFFQGATLGLVWYNRQKIRARVLTYGILLFCVGQILGLVSPRFRMMGVPEDISALAALMMS
;
A
#
# COMPACT_ATOMS: atom_id res chain seq x y z
N MET A 1 17.22 4.01 17.45
CA MET A 1 16.37 2.97 18.09
C MET A 1 14.89 3.33 18.20
N THR A 2 14.50 4.54 18.61
CA THR A 2 13.08 4.90 18.86
C THR A 2 12.17 4.85 17.61
N ALA A 3 12.64 5.30 16.45
CA ALA A 3 11.85 5.31 15.22
C ALA A 3 11.47 3.90 14.73
N ASN A 4 12.40 2.93 14.76
CA ASN A 4 12.09 1.55 14.34
C ASN A 4 11.04 0.89 15.24
N ALA A 5 11.08 1.14 16.55
CA ALA A 5 10.10 0.60 17.49
C ALA A 5 8.68 1.16 17.21
N ILE A 6 8.58 2.47 16.95
CA ILE A 6 7.30 3.12 16.60
C ILE A 6 6.70 2.49 15.35
N VAL A 7 7.51 2.31 14.31
CA VAL A 7 7.05 1.74 13.03
C VAL A 7 6.64 0.28 13.16
N LEU A 8 7.35 -0.51 13.97
CA LEU A 8 6.97 -1.91 14.24
C LEU A 8 5.62 -1.99 14.96
N VAL A 9 5.40 -1.16 15.99
CA VAL A 9 4.13 -1.09 16.72
C VAL A 9 3.00 -0.60 15.80
N SER A 10 3.27 0.44 15.01
CA SER A 10 2.31 1.01 14.06
C SER A 10 1.88 0.00 12.99
N ASN A 11 2.83 -0.76 12.41
CA ASN A 11 2.49 -1.85 11.49
C ASN A 11 1.66 -2.94 12.18
N GLY A 12 2.01 -3.32 13.41
CA GLY A 12 1.22 -4.28 14.20
C GLY A 12 -0.22 -3.81 14.44
N LEU A 13 -0.41 -2.54 14.81
CA LEU A 13 -1.73 -1.92 14.97
C LEU A 13 -2.50 -1.87 13.65
N THR A 14 -1.82 -1.51 12.56
CA THR A 14 -2.41 -1.46 11.21
C THR A 14 -2.93 -2.83 10.79
N LEU A 15 -2.18 -3.89 11.08
CA LEU A 15 -2.60 -5.26 10.79
C LEU A 15 -3.82 -5.66 11.63
N ALA A 16 -3.80 -5.39 12.94
CA ALA A 16 -4.90 -5.74 13.83
C ALA A 16 -6.20 -4.99 13.46
N LEU A 17 -6.10 -3.68 13.25
CA LEU A 17 -7.25 -2.84 12.90
C LEU A 17 -7.72 -3.12 11.46
N GLY A 18 -6.79 -3.23 10.52
CA GLY A 18 -7.09 -3.57 9.11
C GLY A 18 -7.80 -4.90 8.98
N LEU A 19 -7.41 -5.91 9.77
CA LEU A 19 -8.09 -7.21 9.81
C LEU A 19 -9.51 -7.09 10.37
N GLY A 20 -9.67 -6.39 11.51
CA GLY A 20 -10.99 -6.17 12.11
C GLY A 20 -11.95 -5.47 11.15
N LEU A 21 -11.48 -4.44 10.46
CA LEU A 21 -12.24 -3.69 9.46
C LEU A 21 -12.54 -4.51 8.21
N LEU A 22 -11.57 -5.29 7.72
CA LEU A 22 -11.81 -6.20 6.60
C LEU A 22 -12.94 -7.18 6.92
N LEU A 23 -12.92 -7.76 8.12
CA LEU A 23 -13.98 -8.65 8.59
C LEU A 23 -15.33 -7.93 8.67
N LEU A 24 -15.37 -6.71 9.20
CA LEU A 24 -16.60 -5.91 9.27
C LEU A 24 -17.17 -5.58 7.89
N VAL A 25 -16.33 -5.18 6.93
CA VAL A 25 -16.76 -4.84 5.56
C VAL A 25 -17.32 -6.08 4.85
N LEU A 26 -16.62 -7.21 4.96
CA LEU A 26 -17.06 -8.47 4.37
C LEU A 26 -18.32 -9.01 5.06
N TRP A 27 -18.47 -8.78 6.37
CA TRP A 27 -19.66 -9.18 7.12
C TRP A 27 -20.88 -8.31 6.80
N HIS A 28 -20.71 -7.00 6.68
CA HIS A 28 -21.81 -6.06 6.49
C HIS A 28 -22.45 -6.19 5.10
N ASP A 29 -21.63 -6.13 4.04
CA ASP A 29 -22.11 -6.35 2.66
C ASP A 29 -20.93 -6.64 1.71
N ALA A 30 -20.59 -7.92 1.55
CA ALA A 30 -19.58 -8.38 0.59
C ALA A 30 -20.02 -8.29 -0.89
N THR A 31 -21.29 -8.01 -1.17
CA THR A 31 -21.81 -8.00 -2.54
C THR A 31 -21.68 -6.64 -3.22
N SER A 32 -21.67 -5.56 -2.43
CA SER A 32 -21.42 -4.20 -2.90
C SER A 32 -20.08 -4.08 -3.63
N GLU A 33 -20.12 -3.50 -4.83
CA GLU A 33 -18.93 -3.29 -5.66
C GLU A 33 -17.89 -2.40 -4.96
N ALA A 34 -18.35 -1.35 -4.25
CA ALA A 34 -17.46 -0.47 -3.49
C ALA A 34 -16.75 -1.23 -2.35
N ASN A 35 -17.48 -2.09 -1.64
CA ASN A 35 -16.94 -2.87 -0.53
C ASN A 35 -15.91 -3.89 -1.02
N ARG A 36 -16.13 -4.54 -2.17
CA ARG A 36 -15.15 -5.47 -2.76
C ARG A 36 -13.81 -4.80 -3.06
N TYR A 37 -13.82 -3.62 -3.68
CA TYR A 37 -12.59 -2.89 -3.98
C TYR A 37 -11.95 -2.28 -2.75
N PHE A 38 -12.75 -1.85 -1.77
CA PHE A 38 -12.24 -1.41 -0.48
C PHE A 38 -11.59 -2.54 0.32
N SER A 39 -12.21 -3.72 0.35
CA SER A 39 -11.63 -4.93 0.96
C SER A 39 -10.33 -5.35 0.27
N LEU A 40 -10.27 -5.27 -1.06
CA LEU A 40 -9.02 -5.53 -1.80
C LEU A 40 -7.93 -4.51 -1.42
N PHE A 41 -8.29 -3.23 -1.30
CA PHE A 41 -7.38 -2.19 -0.84
C PHE A 41 -6.86 -2.47 0.57
N LEU A 42 -7.74 -2.74 1.53
CA LEU A 42 -7.36 -3.09 2.91
C LEU A 42 -6.46 -4.33 2.96
N LEU A 43 -6.76 -5.36 2.16
CA LEU A 43 -5.93 -6.54 2.07
C LEU A 43 -4.52 -6.20 1.59
N MET A 44 -4.38 -5.37 0.56
CA MET A 44 -3.06 -4.97 0.05
C MET A 44 -2.30 -4.07 1.03
N VAL A 45 -3.00 -3.22 1.78
CA VAL A 45 -2.41 -2.47 2.90
C VAL A 45 -1.88 -3.43 3.97
N MET A 46 -2.61 -4.49 4.31
CA MET A 46 -2.12 -5.50 5.25
C MET A 46 -0.92 -6.29 4.71
N VAL A 47 -0.91 -6.65 3.43
CA VAL A 47 0.26 -7.28 2.79
C VAL A 47 1.48 -6.36 2.87
N TRP A 48 1.28 -5.07 2.61
CA TRP A 48 2.34 -4.06 2.68
C TRP A 48 2.87 -3.89 4.11
N ALA A 49 1.98 -3.75 5.10
CA ALA A 49 2.34 -3.64 6.51
C ALA A 49 3.06 -4.89 7.03
N SER A 50 2.62 -6.08 6.58
CA SER A 50 3.28 -7.35 6.90
C SER A 50 4.70 -7.42 6.32
N GLY A 51 4.88 -6.96 5.08
CA GLY A 51 6.20 -6.87 4.44
C GLY A 51 7.13 -5.90 5.14
N SER A 52 6.64 -4.71 5.51
CA SER A 52 7.42 -3.71 6.28
C SER A 52 7.81 -4.25 7.65
N LEU A 53 6.87 -4.86 8.37
CA LEU A 53 7.14 -5.48 9.67
C LEU A 53 8.16 -6.60 9.58
N LEU A 54 7.98 -7.55 8.64
CA LEU A 54 8.89 -8.66 8.44
C LEU A 54 10.29 -8.18 8.03
N GLY A 55 10.38 -7.29 7.05
CA GLY A 55 11.66 -6.76 6.57
C GLY A 55 12.43 -6.01 7.64
N ARG A 56 11.76 -5.14 8.41
CA ARG A 56 12.39 -4.37 9.50
C ARG A 56 12.76 -5.25 10.69
N ALA A 57 11.90 -6.19 11.08
CA ALA A 57 12.22 -7.13 12.15
C ALA A 57 13.40 -8.04 11.77
N ALA A 58 13.44 -8.50 10.52
CA ALA A 58 14.55 -9.28 9.99
C ALA A 58 15.85 -8.47 9.99
N ALA A 59 15.83 -7.22 9.54
CA ALA A 59 17.01 -6.34 9.59
C ALA A 59 17.48 -6.08 11.04
N PHE A 60 16.53 -5.87 11.97
CA PHE A 60 16.84 -5.57 13.36
C PHE A 60 17.51 -6.73 14.11
N VAL A 61 17.08 -7.97 13.84
CA VAL A 61 17.67 -9.17 14.45
C VAL A 61 18.82 -9.75 13.61
N ASN A 62 19.17 -9.08 12.50
CA ASN A 62 20.15 -9.55 11.52
C ASN A 62 19.83 -10.98 11.04
N ALA A 63 18.56 -11.22 10.73
CA ALA A 63 18.07 -12.49 10.22
C ALA A 63 18.63 -12.77 8.80
N GLY A 64 18.65 -14.04 8.41
CA GLY A 64 19.20 -14.46 7.12
C GLY A 64 18.54 -13.76 5.92
N GLU A 65 19.29 -13.65 4.82
CA GLU A 65 18.92 -12.98 3.57
C GLU A 65 17.53 -13.36 3.04
N ASN A 66 17.14 -14.63 3.16
CA ASN A 66 15.82 -15.12 2.74
C ASN A 66 14.66 -14.40 3.45
N ALA A 67 14.79 -14.09 4.74
CA ALA A 67 13.75 -13.39 5.51
C ALA A 67 13.62 -11.93 5.06
N LEU A 68 14.75 -11.26 4.82
CA LEU A 68 14.83 -9.89 4.31
C LEU A 68 14.21 -9.78 2.91
N GLN A 69 14.62 -10.66 1.99
CA GLN A 69 14.09 -10.70 0.62
C GLN A 69 12.58 -10.98 0.60
N THR A 70 12.11 -11.89 1.46
CA THR A 70 10.67 -12.17 1.59
C THR A 70 9.90 -10.94 2.08
N GLY A 71 10.41 -10.26 3.11
CA GLY A 71 9.82 -9.01 3.61
C GLY A 71 9.74 -7.93 2.54
N LEU A 72 10.83 -7.71 1.80
CA LEU A 72 10.89 -6.73 0.71
C LEU A 72 9.90 -7.05 -0.43
N ARG A 73 9.72 -8.33 -0.78
CA ARG A 73 8.76 -8.76 -1.80
C ARG A 73 7.31 -8.56 -1.37
N LEU A 74 6.98 -8.87 -0.11
CA LEU A 74 5.65 -8.56 0.44
C LEU A 74 5.42 -7.05 0.46
N LEU A 75 6.44 -6.28 0.84
CA LEU A 75 6.37 -4.82 0.87
C LEU A 75 6.03 -4.25 -0.51
N ASP A 76 6.73 -4.68 -1.56
CA ASP A 76 6.47 -4.21 -2.93
C ASP A 76 5.09 -4.61 -3.45
N SER A 77 4.74 -5.88 -3.26
CA SER A 77 3.46 -6.42 -3.74
C SER A 77 2.27 -5.72 -3.07
N GLY A 78 2.35 -5.50 -1.76
CA GLY A 78 1.35 -4.76 -1.01
C GLY A 78 1.30 -3.28 -1.39
N PHE A 79 2.44 -2.61 -1.52
CA PHE A 79 2.50 -1.20 -1.91
C PHE A 79 1.85 -0.96 -3.28
N MET A 80 2.20 -1.79 -4.26
CA MET A 80 1.63 -1.78 -5.59
C MET A 80 0.14 -2.08 -5.57
N GLY A 81 -0.25 -3.17 -4.89
CA GLY A 81 -1.64 -3.57 -4.77
C GLY A 81 -2.50 -2.48 -4.15
N ALA A 82 -2.02 -1.82 -3.10
CA ALA A 82 -2.71 -0.74 -2.41
C ALA A 82 -2.85 0.49 -3.32
N SER A 83 -1.81 0.86 -4.08
CA SER A 83 -1.87 1.97 -5.04
C SER A 83 -2.96 1.79 -6.10
N ILE A 84 -3.00 0.61 -6.73
CA ILE A 84 -3.93 0.33 -7.83
C ILE A 84 -5.35 0.14 -7.31
N SER A 85 -5.52 -0.63 -6.23
CA SER A 85 -6.85 -0.87 -5.65
C SER A 85 -7.48 0.41 -5.11
N LEU A 86 -6.69 1.33 -4.54
CA LEU A 86 -7.19 2.64 -4.11
C LEU A 86 -7.67 3.49 -5.28
N TYR A 87 -6.96 3.45 -6.42
CA TYR A 87 -7.41 4.10 -7.65
C TYR A 87 -8.75 3.53 -8.13
N VAL A 88 -8.87 2.20 -8.20
CA VAL A 88 -10.11 1.52 -8.61
C VAL A 88 -11.26 1.88 -7.68
N TYR A 89 -11.03 1.79 -6.36
CA TYR A 89 -12.01 2.15 -5.34
C TYR A 89 -12.48 3.60 -5.52
N SER A 90 -11.53 4.52 -5.71
CA SER A 90 -11.81 5.94 -5.95
C SER A 90 -12.65 6.17 -7.22
N ALA A 91 -12.41 5.41 -8.29
CA ALA A 91 -13.22 5.46 -9.52
C ALA A 91 -14.65 4.96 -9.30
N VAL A 92 -14.82 3.90 -8.50
CA VAL A 92 -16.13 3.34 -8.18
C VAL A 92 -16.96 4.32 -7.33
N ILE A 93 -16.39 4.89 -6.27
CA ILE A 93 -17.13 5.79 -5.38
C ILE A 93 -17.45 7.15 -6.03
N THR A 94 -16.66 7.58 -7.02
CA THR A 94 -16.91 8.83 -7.77
C THR A 94 -17.87 8.65 -8.94
N GLY A 95 -18.29 7.41 -9.21
CA GLY A 95 -19.18 7.07 -10.32
C GLY A 95 -18.55 7.24 -11.70
N TYR A 96 -17.21 7.30 -11.79
CA TYR A 96 -16.48 7.42 -13.04
C TYR A 96 -16.36 6.03 -13.70
N GLN A 97 -17.51 5.49 -14.16
CA GLN A 97 -17.63 4.13 -14.67
C GLN A 97 -17.67 4.07 -16.20
N GLY A 98 -16.51 4.20 -16.85
CA GLY A 98 -16.36 3.71 -18.23
C GLY A 98 -16.15 2.19 -18.22
N ARG A 99 -16.95 1.42 -18.98
CA ARG A 99 -16.82 -0.06 -19.07
C ARG A 99 -15.39 -0.50 -19.47
N LEU A 100 -14.74 0.28 -20.33
CA LEU A 100 -13.34 0.09 -20.75
C LEU A 100 -12.33 0.41 -19.63
N LEU A 101 -12.62 1.39 -18.78
CA LEU A 101 -11.77 1.81 -17.67
C LEU A 101 -11.77 0.74 -16.55
N ARG A 102 -12.92 0.11 -16.33
CA ARG A 102 -13.07 -1.04 -15.42
C ARG A 102 -12.24 -2.24 -15.86
N VAL A 103 -12.32 -2.62 -17.14
CA VAL A 103 -11.57 -3.75 -17.70
C VAL A 103 -10.08 -3.47 -17.73
N SER A 104 -9.66 -2.28 -18.15
CA SER A 104 -8.25 -1.91 -18.18
C SER A 104 -7.63 -1.87 -16.79
N THR A 105 -8.32 -1.35 -15.78
CA THR A 105 -7.75 -1.31 -14.43
C THR A 105 -7.65 -2.70 -13.79
N LEU A 106 -8.65 -3.57 -14.01
CA LEU A 106 -8.57 -4.98 -13.63
C LEU A 106 -7.44 -5.71 -14.38
N ALA A 107 -7.32 -5.49 -15.68
CA ALA A 107 -6.25 -6.08 -16.49
C ALA A 107 -4.87 -5.62 -16.01
N VAL A 108 -4.70 -4.33 -15.67
CA VAL A 108 -3.46 -3.81 -15.10
C VAL A 108 -3.19 -4.42 -13.73
N LEU A 109 -4.19 -4.54 -12.86
CA LEU A 109 -4.04 -5.18 -11.56
C LEU A 109 -3.63 -6.66 -11.70
N VAL A 110 -4.28 -7.41 -12.59
CA VAL A 110 -3.93 -8.81 -12.88
C VAL A 110 -2.53 -8.92 -13.50
N THR A 111 -2.20 -8.04 -14.45
CA THR A 111 -0.88 -8.07 -15.12
C THR A 111 0.24 -7.75 -14.14
N LEU A 112 0.05 -6.74 -13.29
CA LEU A 112 1.04 -6.35 -12.29
C LEU A 112 1.15 -7.39 -11.18
N PHE A 113 0.04 -7.96 -10.73
CA PHE A 113 0.05 -9.06 -9.77
C PHE A 113 0.73 -10.32 -10.34
N ALA A 114 0.46 -10.65 -11.61
CA ALA A 114 1.13 -11.74 -12.32
C ALA A 114 2.62 -11.47 -12.52
N TYR A 115 3.01 -10.22 -12.81
CA TYR A 115 4.40 -9.80 -12.88
C TYR A 115 5.11 -9.96 -11.53
N GLN A 116 4.45 -9.60 -10.43
CA GLN A 116 5.03 -9.73 -9.09
C GLN A 116 5.11 -11.19 -8.63
N LEU A 117 4.12 -12.03 -8.97
CA LEU A 117 4.19 -13.48 -8.79
C LEU A 117 5.35 -14.06 -9.61
N PHE A 118 5.49 -13.64 -10.86
CA PHE A 118 6.61 -14.04 -11.71
C PHE A 118 7.96 -13.66 -11.09
N LEU A 119 8.12 -12.41 -10.62
CA LEU A 119 9.33 -11.97 -9.91
C LEU A 119 9.62 -12.78 -8.65
N LEU A 120 8.58 -13.16 -7.91
CA LEU A 120 8.70 -14.01 -6.73
C LEU A 120 9.27 -15.39 -7.09
N PHE A 121 8.89 -15.96 -8.25
CA PHE A 121 9.39 -17.25 -8.74
C PHE A 121 10.73 -17.16 -9.47
N THR A 122 11.07 -16.04 -10.11
CA THR A 122 12.33 -15.89 -10.86
C THR A 122 13.55 -15.59 -10.00
N GLY A 123 13.38 -15.37 -8.69
CA GLY A 123 14.52 -15.26 -7.78
C GLY A 123 15.36 -13.99 -7.95
N ILE A 124 14.84 -12.95 -8.61
CA ILE A 124 15.55 -11.67 -8.72
C ILE A 124 15.62 -11.06 -7.32
N GLU A 125 16.84 -10.94 -6.82
CA GLU A 125 17.12 -10.37 -5.49
C GLU A 125 17.09 -8.85 -5.56
N ARG A 126 16.46 -8.25 -4.55
CA ARG A 126 16.43 -6.80 -4.44
C ARG A 126 17.71 -6.33 -3.77
N ALA A 127 18.31 -5.28 -4.32
CA ALA A 127 19.40 -4.59 -3.65
C ALA A 127 18.87 -3.94 -2.37
N TYR A 128 19.43 -4.34 -1.24
CA TYR A 128 19.18 -3.75 0.08
C TYR A 128 20.51 -3.52 0.79
N ASP A 129 20.50 -2.59 1.73
CA ASP A 129 21.61 -2.35 2.63
C ASP A 129 21.07 -2.26 4.07
N ILE A 130 21.90 -2.62 5.05
CA ILE A 130 21.55 -2.53 6.47
C ILE A 130 22.53 -1.55 7.10
N SER A 131 22.01 -0.41 7.53
CA SER A 131 22.81 0.58 8.28
C SER A 131 23.35 -0.06 9.57
N ASP A 132 24.49 0.43 10.07
CA ASP A 132 25.09 0.01 11.34
C ASP A 132 24.10 0.03 12.54
N ASP A 133 23.06 0.85 12.47
CA ASP A 133 21.98 0.96 13.45
C ASP A 133 20.84 -0.07 13.28
N GLY A 134 20.98 -1.07 12.40
CA GLY A 134 19.96 -2.08 12.09
C GLY A 134 18.76 -1.53 11.29
N ILE A 135 18.99 -0.48 10.50
CA ILE A 135 17.95 0.16 9.67
C ILE A 135 17.99 -0.43 8.26
N LEU A 136 16.85 -0.92 7.79
CA LEU A 136 16.69 -1.44 6.44
C LEU A 136 16.66 -0.30 5.42
N ILE A 137 17.63 -0.28 4.50
CA ILE A 137 17.74 0.67 3.41
C ILE A 137 17.37 -0.05 2.11
N TYR A 138 16.33 0.45 1.43
CA TYR A 138 15.90 -0.10 0.15
C TYR A 138 15.38 0.98 -0.81
N GLY A 139 15.47 0.68 -2.11
CA GLY A 139 15.05 1.54 -3.21
C GLY A 139 13.97 0.90 -4.08
N PHE A 140 13.09 1.71 -4.64
CA PHE A 140 12.22 1.29 -5.73
C PHE A 140 12.95 1.48 -7.06
N ASP A 141 12.79 0.52 -7.97
CA ASP A 141 13.27 0.68 -9.33
C ASP A 141 12.55 1.85 -10.02
N ARG A 142 13.28 2.57 -10.88
CA ARG A 142 12.74 3.71 -11.64
C ARG A 142 11.41 3.41 -12.36
N PRO A 143 11.26 2.29 -13.10
CA PRO A 143 9.99 2.00 -13.78
C PRO A 143 8.82 1.80 -12.81
N SER A 144 9.05 1.11 -11.68
CA SER A 144 8.04 0.90 -10.65
C SER A 144 7.65 2.23 -9.99
N MET A 145 8.63 3.08 -9.69
CA MET A 145 8.40 4.41 -9.11
C MET A 145 7.52 5.29 -10.01
N VAL A 146 7.78 5.35 -11.32
CA VAL A 146 6.96 6.12 -12.28
C VAL A 146 5.53 5.58 -12.33
N THR A 147 5.38 4.25 -12.35
CA THR A 147 4.06 3.60 -12.37
C THR A 147 3.25 3.93 -11.12
N TYR A 148 3.88 3.84 -9.95
CA TYR A 148 3.20 4.15 -8.69
C TYR A 148 2.84 5.63 -8.58
N LEU A 149 3.75 6.53 -8.98
CA LEU A 149 3.46 7.97 -9.02
C LEU A 149 2.30 8.29 -9.97
N PHE A 150 2.21 7.62 -11.12
CA PHE A 150 1.10 7.77 -12.05
C PHE A 150 -0.24 7.38 -11.39
N PHE A 151 -0.32 6.22 -10.75
CA PHE A 151 -1.55 5.78 -10.07
C PHE A 151 -1.92 6.69 -8.90
N GLN A 152 -0.94 7.12 -8.10
CA GLN A 152 -1.18 8.03 -6.98
C GLN A 152 -1.64 9.41 -7.48
N GLY A 153 -1.00 9.95 -8.52
CA GLY A 153 -1.39 11.21 -9.16
C GLY A 153 -2.78 11.15 -9.79
N ALA A 154 -3.10 10.04 -10.48
CA ALA A 154 -4.41 9.81 -11.06
C ALA A 154 -5.50 9.72 -9.98
N THR A 155 -5.21 9.05 -8.86
CA THR A 155 -6.13 8.94 -7.70
C THR A 155 -6.37 10.32 -7.07
N LEU A 156 -5.30 11.07 -6.80
CA LEU A 156 -5.39 12.44 -6.28
C LEU A 156 -6.24 13.33 -7.19
N GLY A 157 -5.96 13.33 -8.49
CA GLY A 157 -6.71 14.14 -9.48
C GLY A 157 -8.18 13.75 -9.54
N LEU A 158 -8.48 12.45 -9.60
CA LEU A 158 -9.83 11.92 -9.66
C LEU A 158 -10.67 12.29 -8.43
N VAL A 159 -10.10 12.08 -7.24
CA VAL A 159 -10.77 12.36 -5.96
C VAL A 159 -10.91 13.85 -5.73
N TRP A 160 -9.87 14.65 -6.03
CA TRP A 160 -9.90 16.10 -5.86
C TRP A 160 -10.95 16.76 -6.75
N TYR A 161 -11.01 16.37 -8.03
CA TYR A 161 -11.98 16.91 -8.99
C TYR A 161 -13.42 16.48 -8.66
N ASN A 162 -13.62 15.23 -8.23
CA ASN A 162 -14.95 14.69 -7.91
C ASN A 162 -15.30 14.75 -6.41
N ARG A 163 -14.60 15.56 -5.61
CA ARG A 163 -14.76 15.59 -4.14
C ARG A 163 -16.18 15.86 -3.65
N GLN A 164 -17.00 16.54 -4.45
CA GLN A 164 -18.41 16.83 -4.12
C GLN A 164 -19.33 15.61 -4.26
N LYS A 165 -18.93 14.58 -5.02
CA LYS A 165 -19.70 13.35 -5.20
C LYS A 165 -19.50 12.35 -4.05
N ILE A 166 -18.42 12.49 -3.29
CA ILE A 166 -18.10 11.61 -2.16
C ILE A 166 -18.88 12.10 -0.94
N ARG A 167 -19.81 11.28 -0.46
CA ARG A 167 -20.76 11.64 0.60
C ARG A 167 -20.08 11.94 1.95
N ALA A 168 -19.02 11.20 2.28
CA ALA A 168 -18.27 11.35 3.52
C ALA A 168 -16.97 12.12 3.30
N ARG A 169 -16.84 13.32 3.90
CA ARG A 169 -15.62 14.14 3.79
C ARG A 169 -14.39 13.47 4.38
N VAL A 170 -14.58 12.67 5.43
CA VAL A 170 -13.49 11.92 6.11
C VAL A 170 -12.85 10.93 5.13
N LEU A 171 -13.67 10.24 4.31
CA LEU A 171 -13.20 9.32 3.28
C LEU A 171 -12.31 10.04 2.25
N THR A 172 -12.73 11.22 1.79
CA THR A 172 -11.93 12.03 0.86
C THR A 172 -10.57 12.39 1.46
N TYR A 173 -10.54 12.89 2.70
CA TYR A 173 -9.29 13.23 3.37
C TYR A 173 -8.42 12.00 3.63
N GLY A 174 -9.02 10.86 3.99
CA GLY A 174 -8.33 9.58 4.12
C GLY A 174 -7.62 9.21 2.82
N ILE A 175 -8.33 9.16 1.70
CA ILE A 175 -7.74 8.79 0.39
C ILE A 175 -6.58 9.74 0.03
N LEU A 176 -6.77 11.05 0.18
CA LEU A 176 -5.72 12.03 -0.11
C LEU A 176 -4.51 11.85 0.80
N LEU A 177 -4.73 11.66 2.10
CA LEU A 177 -3.67 11.44 3.09
C LEU A 177 -2.87 10.16 2.77
N PHE A 178 -3.55 9.08 2.39
CA PHE A 178 -2.90 7.83 1.99
C PHE A 178 -2.02 8.03 0.77
N CYS A 179 -2.51 8.73 -0.26
CA CYS A 179 -1.75 9.02 -1.47
C CYS A 179 -0.49 9.85 -1.16
N VAL A 180 -0.63 10.88 -0.31
CA VAL A 180 0.49 11.71 0.12
C VAL A 180 1.53 10.89 0.89
N GLY A 181 1.10 10.04 1.82
CA GLY A 181 1.99 9.13 2.56
C GLY A 181 2.82 8.24 1.62
N GLN A 182 2.17 7.61 0.65
CA GLN A 182 2.86 6.77 -0.34
C GLN A 182 3.80 7.56 -1.26
N ILE A 183 3.41 8.76 -1.70
CA ILE A 183 4.29 9.62 -2.51
C ILE A 183 5.54 10.05 -1.73
N LEU A 184 5.39 10.42 -0.45
CA LEU A 184 6.54 10.74 0.40
C LEU A 184 7.52 9.56 0.50
N GLY A 185 6.97 8.34 0.61
CA GLY A 185 7.74 7.11 0.56
C GLY A 185 8.45 6.88 -0.76
N LEU A 186 7.86 7.25 -1.90
CA LEU A 186 8.50 7.10 -3.20
C LEU A 186 9.62 8.13 -3.41
N VAL A 187 9.37 9.39 -3.08
CA VAL A 187 10.27 10.52 -3.38
C VAL A 187 11.50 10.52 -2.48
N SER A 188 11.37 10.16 -1.20
CA SER A 188 12.47 10.25 -0.24
C SER A 188 12.78 8.90 0.42
N PRO A 189 13.98 8.34 0.19
CA PRO A 189 14.46 7.17 0.94
C PRO A 189 14.47 7.41 2.45
N ARG A 190 14.70 8.65 2.91
CA ARG A 190 14.76 8.99 4.34
C ARG A 190 13.40 8.79 5.03
N PHE A 191 12.31 9.15 4.36
CA PHE A 191 10.97 8.92 4.91
C PHE A 191 10.64 7.43 5.01
N ARG A 192 11.06 6.62 4.02
CA ARG A 192 10.95 5.16 4.09
C ARG A 192 11.72 4.58 5.26
N MET A 193 12.99 4.97 5.44
CA MET A 193 13.81 4.49 6.56
C MET A 193 13.12 4.77 7.90
N MET A 194 12.54 5.97 8.05
CA MET A 194 11.81 6.38 9.26
C MET A 194 10.42 5.75 9.41
N GLY A 195 9.87 5.11 8.37
CA GLY A 195 8.53 4.50 8.36
C GLY A 195 7.36 5.48 8.36
N VAL A 196 7.63 6.74 8.01
CA VAL A 196 6.63 7.80 7.88
C VAL A 196 5.50 7.44 6.89
N PRO A 197 5.79 6.83 5.71
CA PRO A 197 4.75 6.39 4.78
C PRO A 197 3.78 5.40 5.42
N GLU A 198 4.30 4.41 6.15
CA GLU A 198 3.52 3.39 6.82
C GLU A 198 2.60 4.01 7.89
N ASP A 199 3.13 4.90 8.72
CA ASP A 199 2.37 5.57 9.79
C ASP A 199 1.24 6.46 9.22
N ILE A 200 1.56 7.28 8.22
CA ILE A 200 0.58 8.16 7.57
C ILE A 200 -0.51 7.33 6.87
N SER A 201 -0.11 6.29 6.15
CA SER A 201 -1.04 5.41 5.44
C SER A 201 -1.89 4.57 6.38
N ALA A 202 -1.38 4.16 7.54
CA ALA A 202 -2.14 3.49 8.59
C ALA A 202 -3.27 4.38 9.12
N LEU A 203 -2.92 5.62 9.50
CA LEU A 203 -3.90 6.62 9.93
C LEU A 203 -4.94 6.90 8.83
N ALA A 204 -4.48 7.02 7.59
CA ALA A 204 -5.35 7.25 6.45
C ALA A 204 -6.31 6.07 6.20
N ALA A 205 -5.83 4.83 6.30
CA ALA A 205 -6.67 3.63 6.17
C ALA A 205 -7.75 3.59 7.26
N LEU A 206 -7.41 3.97 8.50
CA LEU A 206 -8.37 4.09 9.61
C LEU A 206 -9.41 5.20 9.40
N MET A 207 -9.04 6.30 8.74
CA MET A 207 -10.01 7.35 8.40
C MET A 207 -10.99 6.91 7.32
N MET A 208 -10.58 6.01 6.43
CA MET A 208 -11.41 5.52 5.33
C MET A 208 -12.40 4.43 5.76
N SER A 209 -12.11 3.74 6.86
CA SER A 209 -12.90 2.64 7.41
C SER A 209 -13.98 3.10 8.38
#